data_AF-A0A1Q9P956-F1
#
_entry.id   AF-A0A1Q9P956-F1
#
_cell.length_a   1.000
_cell.length_b   1.000
_cell.length_c   1.000
_cell.angle_alpha   90.00
_cell.angle_beta   90.00
_cell.angle_gamma   90.00
#
_symmetry.space_group_name_H-M   'P 1'
#
loop_
_entity.id
_entity.type
_entity.pdbx_description
1 polymer ?
#
loop_
_entity_poly.entity_id
_entity_poly.type
_entity_poly.pdbx_seq_one_letter_code
_entity_poly.pdbx_strand_id
1 'polypeptide(L)'
;MKSFDAKIPEKLFEYIEKLVGEENFESVDSFVNHAIHWLAELYGFGEQSGGKSLKKMIGETVAPEKKTETKEVKVAKPTVKEHDIPNIDIILESYGSSKFMFEDAIFASCQFAALKQGSSPISKEEFVKSLEQMAEAGILTQIQQGDKTMWKKNE
;
A
#
# COMPACT_ATOMS: atom_id res chain seq x y z
N MET A 1 -17.52 14.28 26.33
CA MET A 1 -17.14 13.41 25.21
C MET A 1 -17.71 12.03 25.49
N LYS A 2 -18.58 11.48 24.64
CA LYS A 2 -19.10 10.12 24.81
C LYS A 2 -17.99 9.16 24.35
N SER A 3 -17.45 8.34 25.24
CA SER A 3 -16.51 7.28 24.87
C SER A 3 -17.25 6.27 24.00
N PHE A 4 -16.72 6.02 22.80
CA PHE A 4 -17.26 5.03 21.89
C PHE A 4 -16.56 3.70 22.17
N ASP A 5 -17.26 2.78 22.82
CA ASP A 5 -16.78 1.41 23.07
C ASP A 5 -17.14 0.55 21.85
N ALA A 6 -16.24 0.47 20.88
CA ALA A 6 -16.37 -0.47 19.76
C ALA A 6 -15.67 -1.78 20.10
N LYS A 7 -16.47 -2.83 20.36
CA LYS A 7 -15.96 -4.20 20.38
C LYS A 7 -15.86 -4.71 18.95
N ILE A 8 -14.67 -5.15 18.56
CA ILE A 8 -14.47 -5.87 17.30
C ILE A 8 -15.26 -7.19 17.40
N PRO A 9 -16.14 -7.50 16.44
CA PRO A 9 -16.85 -8.78 16.42
C PRO A 9 -15.86 -9.95 16.39
N GLU A 10 -16.08 -11.00 17.19
CA GLU A 10 -15.18 -12.16 17.31
C GLU A 10 -14.83 -12.78 15.94
N LYS A 11 -15.82 -12.99 15.07
CA LYS A 11 -15.58 -13.52 13.72
C LYS A 11 -14.64 -12.66 12.87
N LEU A 12 -14.68 -11.33 13.07
CA LEU A 12 -13.79 -10.42 12.36
C LEU A 12 -12.36 -10.53 12.94
N PHE A 13 -12.25 -10.66 14.26
CA PHE A 13 -10.96 -10.85 14.92
C PHE A 13 -10.28 -12.16 14.50
N GLU A 14 -11.03 -13.28 14.49
CA GLU A 14 -10.54 -14.59 14.01
C GLU A 14 -10.06 -14.52 12.56
N TYR A 15 -10.76 -13.77 11.70
CA TYR A 15 -10.36 -13.56 10.32
C TYR A 15 -9.05 -12.75 10.21
N ILE A 16 -8.88 -11.72 11.05
CA ILE A 16 -7.64 -10.93 11.08
C ILE A 16 -6.47 -11.79 11.58
N GLU A 17 -6.66 -12.59 12.63
CA GLU A 17 -5.63 -13.51 13.12
C GLU A 17 -5.23 -14.53 12.07
N LYS A 18 -6.19 -15.04 11.28
CA LYS A 18 -5.90 -15.91 10.14
C LYS A 18 -5.00 -15.21 9.13
N LEU A 19 -5.28 -13.95 8.77
CA LEU A 19 -4.46 -13.19 7.83
C LEU A 19 -3.04 -12.95 8.36
N VAL A 20 -2.88 -12.74 9.66
CA VAL A 20 -1.56 -12.63 10.31
C VAL A 20 -0.83 -13.99 10.29
N GLY A 21 -1.53 -15.08 10.59
CA GLY A 21 -0.96 -16.44 10.55
C GLY A 21 -0.57 -16.91 9.15
N GLU A 22 -1.21 -16.37 8.12
CA GLU A 22 -0.87 -16.56 6.71
C GLU A 22 0.24 -15.61 6.22
N GLU A 23 0.88 -14.85 7.13
CA GLU A 23 1.94 -13.87 6.83
C GLU A 23 1.51 -12.73 5.88
N ASN A 24 0.21 -12.49 5.72
CA ASN A 24 -0.29 -11.34 4.95
C ASN A 24 -0.11 -10.01 5.71
N PHE A 25 -0.03 -10.05 7.04
CA PHE A 25 0.22 -8.91 7.92
C PHE A 25 1.14 -9.30 9.07
N GLU A 26 2.03 -8.39 9.47
CA GLU A 26 2.99 -8.62 10.57
C GLU A 26 2.31 -8.78 11.94
N SER A 27 1.14 -8.16 12.11
CA SER A 27 0.36 -8.19 13.35
C SER A 27 -1.08 -7.70 13.12
N VAL A 28 -1.94 -7.94 14.11
CA VAL A 28 -3.31 -7.39 14.13
C VAL A 28 -3.29 -5.86 14.06
N ASP A 29 -2.36 -5.20 14.76
CA ASP A 29 -2.20 -3.75 14.72
C ASP A 29 -1.78 -3.25 13.33
N SER A 30 -0.95 -4.01 12.61
CA SER A 30 -0.56 -3.69 11.24
C SER A 30 -1.78 -3.73 10.31
N PHE A 31 -2.62 -4.76 10.44
CA PHE A 31 -3.89 -4.84 9.72
C PHE A 31 -4.81 -3.65 10.03
N VAL A 32 -5.01 -3.33 11.30
CA VAL A 32 -5.91 -2.24 11.73
C VAL A 32 -5.42 -0.90 11.19
N ASN A 33 -4.13 -0.62 11.28
CA ASN A 33 -3.54 0.60 10.73
C ASN A 33 -3.69 0.69 9.21
N HIS A 34 -3.53 -0.43 8.51
CA HIS A 34 -3.71 -0.50 7.07
C HIS A 34 -5.18 -0.28 6.67
N ALA A 35 -6.13 -0.88 7.39
CA ALA A 35 -7.56 -0.68 7.18
C ALA A 35 -7.99 0.77 7.45
N ILE A 36 -7.47 1.38 8.53
CA ILE A 36 -7.70 2.79 8.84
C ILE A 36 -7.14 3.70 7.75
N HIS A 37 -5.94 3.41 7.24
CA HIS A 37 -5.34 4.17 6.15
C HIS A 37 -6.22 4.12 4.89
N TRP A 38 -6.69 2.93 4.48
CA TRP A 38 -7.59 2.80 3.33
C TRP A 38 -8.92 3.50 3.52
N LEU A 39 -9.52 3.43 4.72
CA LEU A 39 -10.71 4.21 5.05
C LEU A 39 -10.42 5.72 4.97
N ALA A 40 -9.28 6.18 5.48
CA ALA A 40 -8.89 7.59 5.40
C ALA A 40 -8.79 8.05 3.93
N GLU A 41 -8.13 7.26 3.07
CA GLU A 41 -8.01 7.57 1.64
C GLU A 41 -9.36 7.57 0.93
N LEU A 42 -10.22 6.57 1.16
CA LEU A 42 -11.56 6.47 0.57
C LEU A 42 -12.45 7.68 0.89
N TYR A 43 -12.31 8.23 2.10
CA TYR A 43 -13.09 9.39 2.55
C TYR A 43 -12.35 10.73 2.38
N GLY A 44 -11.21 10.75 1.69
CA GLY A 44 -10.47 11.99 1.40
C GLY A 44 -9.75 12.61 2.60
N PHE A 45 -9.57 11.84 3.68
CA PHE A 45 -8.83 12.23 4.90
C PHE A 45 -7.36 11.76 4.89
N GLY A 46 -6.82 11.46 3.71
CA GLY A 46 -5.42 11.16 3.48
C GLY A 46 -4.50 12.35 3.80
N GLU A 47 -3.18 12.13 3.79
CA GLU A 47 -2.14 13.09 4.21
C GLU A 47 -2.14 14.44 3.45
N GLN A 48 -2.88 14.54 2.34
CA GLN A 48 -3.01 15.73 1.51
C GLN A 48 -4.20 16.63 1.91
N SER A 49 -5.07 16.16 2.81
CA SER A 49 -6.14 16.99 3.37
C SER A 49 -5.53 17.89 4.46
N GLY A 50 -5.64 19.21 4.33
CA GLY A 50 -5.14 20.18 5.33
C GLY A 50 -5.81 20.09 6.72
N GLY A 51 -6.52 18.99 7.02
CA GLY A 51 -7.08 18.63 8.32
C GLY A 51 -6.32 17.47 8.95
N LYS A 52 -6.63 17.16 10.23
CA LYS A 52 -6.03 15.99 10.90
C LYS A 52 -6.36 14.72 10.10
N SER A 53 -5.35 13.94 9.72
CA SER A 53 -5.57 12.65 9.06
C SER A 53 -6.45 11.75 9.93
N LEU A 54 -7.27 10.89 9.30
CA LEU A 54 -8.14 9.96 10.04
C LEU A 54 -7.32 9.07 10.98
N LYS A 55 -6.10 8.70 10.57
CA LYS A 55 -5.10 7.98 11.38
C LYS A 55 -4.74 8.74 12.66
N LYS A 56 -4.57 10.06 12.57
CA LYS A 56 -4.33 10.92 13.74
C LYS A 56 -5.56 11.04 14.64
N MET A 57 -6.76 11.15 14.07
CA MET A 57 -8.01 11.17 14.85
C MET A 57 -8.29 9.84 15.56
N ILE A 58 -7.99 8.71 14.90
CA ILE A 58 -8.21 7.38 15.46
C ILE A 58 -7.10 7.02 16.45
N GLY A 59 -5.84 7.36 16.17
CA GLY A 59 -4.73 7.23 17.11
C GLY A 59 -4.98 7.99 18.41
N GLU A 60 -5.48 9.24 18.33
CA GLU A 60 -5.88 10.03 19.50
C GLU A 60 -7.03 9.39 20.32
N THR A 61 -7.82 8.48 19.73
CA THR A 61 -9.01 7.87 20.36
C THR A 61 -8.75 6.46 20.89
N VAL A 62 -7.83 5.70 20.28
CA VAL A 62 -7.66 4.25 20.55
C VAL A 62 -6.42 3.95 21.40
N ALA A 63 -5.39 4.81 21.42
CA ALA A 63 -4.27 4.68 22.35
C ALA A 63 -3.50 6.00 22.49
N PRO A 64 -3.33 6.59 23.69
CA PRO A 64 -2.52 7.78 23.86
C PRO A 64 -1.07 7.48 23.46
N GLU A 65 -0.59 8.16 22.41
CA GLU A 65 0.75 8.00 21.84
C GLU A 65 1.85 8.17 22.90
N LYS A 66 2.72 7.16 23.04
CA LYS A 66 4.11 7.42 23.44
C LYS A 66 4.78 8.12 22.25
N LYS A 67 5.09 9.40 22.44
CA LYS A 67 5.90 10.22 21.53
C LYS A 67 7.10 9.43 21.04
N THR A 68 7.11 9.09 19.75
CA THR A 68 8.30 8.61 19.08
C THR A 68 8.75 9.74 18.15
N GLU A 69 9.91 10.31 18.47
CA GLU A 69 10.53 11.38 17.71
C GLU A 69 10.78 10.93 16.27
N THR A 70 10.18 11.64 15.32
CA THR A 70 10.45 11.50 13.90
C THR A 70 11.89 11.96 13.63
N LYS A 71 12.83 11.02 13.52
CA LYS A 71 14.07 11.28 12.79
C LYS A 71 13.75 11.25 11.30
N GLU A 72 13.94 12.40 10.64
CA GLU A 72 13.96 12.47 9.18
C GLU A 72 14.99 11.47 8.64
N VAL A 73 14.51 10.34 8.16
CA VAL A 73 15.34 9.44 7.36
C VAL A 73 15.38 10.06 5.97
N LYS A 74 16.50 10.73 5.68
CA LYS A 74 16.90 11.00 4.29
C LYS A 74 16.98 9.66 3.58
N VAL A 75 15.94 9.32 2.83
CA VAL A 75 15.94 8.17 1.94
C VAL A 75 17.00 8.46 0.88
N ALA A 76 18.16 7.83 1.03
CA ALA A 76 19.13 7.77 -0.04
C ALA A 76 18.45 7.08 -1.23
N LYS A 77 18.31 7.81 -2.35
CA LYS A 77 17.89 7.22 -3.62
C LYS A 77 18.80 6.01 -3.89
N PRO A 78 18.27 4.78 -3.97
CA PRO A 78 19.09 3.67 -4.39
C PRO A 78 19.47 3.92 -5.86
N THR A 79 20.77 3.96 -6.10
CA THR A 79 21.35 4.01 -7.44
C THR A 79 21.14 2.64 -8.10
N VAL A 80 19.91 2.37 -8.53
CA VAL A 80 19.61 1.20 -9.36
C VAL A 80 19.95 1.59 -10.80
N LYS A 81 20.76 0.75 -11.46
CA LYS A 81 21.17 0.90 -12.86
C LYS A 81 19.95 1.30 -13.71
N GLU A 82 20.13 2.30 -14.57
CA GLU A 82 19.13 2.74 -15.55
C GLU A 82 18.71 1.55 -16.43
N HIS A 83 17.71 0.81 -15.97
CA HIS A 83 16.88 0.03 -16.85
C HIS A 83 15.82 1.01 -17.35
N ASP A 84 15.86 1.30 -18.65
CA ASP A 84 14.88 2.14 -19.35
C ASP A 84 13.55 1.36 -19.48
N ILE A 85 12.98 1.02 -18.33
CA ILE A 85 11.70 0.33 -18.20
C ILE A 85 10.64 1.43 -18.06
N PRO A 86 9.69 1.54 -19.01
CA PRO A 86 8.63 2.52 -18.95
C PRO A 86 7.87 2.37 -17.63
N ASN A 87 7.48 3.49 -17.03
CA ASN A 87 6.60 3.52 -15.86
C ASN A 87 7.12 2.77 -14.62
N ILE A 88 8.42 2.49 -14.53
CA ILE A 88 9.02 1.77 -13.40
C ILE A 88 8.73 2.49 -12.07
N ASP A 89 8.89 3.81 -12.02
CA ASP A 89 8.75 4.59 -10.79
C ASP A 89 7.31 4.55 -10.26
N ILE A 90 6.32 4.79 -11.12
CA ILE A 90 4.90 4.80 -10.74
C ILE A 90 4.40 3.41 -10.37
N ILE A 91 4.93 2.36 -11.01
CA ILE A 91 4.63 0.97 -10.64
C ILE A 91 5.25 0.65 -9.29
N LEU A 92 6.52 0.98 -9.04
CA LEU A 92 7.16 0.72 -7.75
C LEU A 92 6.54 1.53 -6.60
N GLU A 93 6.13 2.76 -6.86
CA GLU A 93 5.43 3.61 -5.88
C GLU A 93 4.06 3.00 -5.51
N SER A 94 3.38 2.36 -6.46
CA SER A 94 2.09 1.70 -6.19
C SER A 94 2.15 0.62 -5.11
N TYR A 95 3.32 0.00 -4.90
CA TYR A 95 3.51 -1.00 -3.86
C TYR A 95 3.50 -0.38 -2.45
N GLY A 96 3.84 0.90 -2.31
CA GLY A 96 4.02 1.53 -1.00
C GLY A 96 5.00 0.74 -0.12
N SER A 97 4.52 0.23 1.01
CA SER A 97 5.27 -0.67 1.90
C SER A 97 5.06 -2.16 1.61
N SER A 98 4.19 -2.52 0.67
CA SER A 98 3.92 -3.92 0.33
C SER A 98 5.05 -4.53 -0.49
N LYS A 99 5.32 -5.83 -0.27
CA LYS A 99 6.26 -6.61 -1.10
C LYS A 99 5.56 -7.37 -2.22
N PHE A 100 4.23 -7.52 -2.18
CA PHE A 100 3.46 -8.23 -3.19
C PHE A 100 2.12 -7.55 -3.44
N MET A 101 1.63 -7.63 -4.68
CA MET A 101 0.35 -7.03 -5.04
C MET A 101 -0.24 -7.73 -6.27
N PHE A 102 -1.57 -7.82 -6.33
CA PHE A 102 -2.26 -8.32 -7.52
C PHE A 102 -2.10 -7.35 -8.68
N GLU A 103 -1.96 -7.88 -9.89
CA GLU A 103 -1.81 -7.09 -11.12
C GLU A 103 -2.88 -6.01 -11.26
N ASP A 104 -4.15 -6.36 -11.05
CA ASP A 104 -5.28 -5.43 -11.13
C ASP A 104 -5.19 -4.30 -10.09
N ALA A 105 -4.65 -4.60 -8.90
CA ALA A 105 -4.51 -3.62 -7.83
C ALA A 105 -3.36 -2.65 -8.11
N ILE A 106 -2.23 -3.14 -8.64
CA ILE A 106 -1.13 -2.31 -9.12
C ILE A 106 -1.65 -1.39 -10.22
N PHE A 107 -2.35 -1.94 -11.21
CA PHE A 107 -2.90 -1.16 -12.32
C PHE A 107 -3.86 -0.07 -11.83
N ALA A 108 -4.82 -0.41 -10.97
CA ALA A 108 -5.76 0.55 -10.40
C ALA A 108 -5.04 1.68 -9.64
N SER A 109 -3.99 1.35 -8.89
CA SER A 109 -3.18 2.34 -8.18
C SER A 109 -2.42 3.25 -9.15
N CYS A 110 -1.85 2.72 -10.24
CA CYS A 110 -1.23 3.53 -11.28
C CYS A 110 -2.22 4.49 -11.95
N GLN A 111 -3.44 4.03 -12.26
CA GLN A 111 -4.48 4.90 -12.83
C GLN A 111 -4.90 6.00 -11.86
N PHE A 112 -4.98 5.68 -10.57
CA PHE A 112 -5.31 6.66 -9.54
C PHE A 112 -4.19 7.69 -9.33
N ALA A 113 -2.93 7.25 -9.40
CA ALA A 113 -1.77 8.15 -9.34
C ALA A 113 -1.73 9.11 -10.55
N ALA A 114 -1.99 8.60 -11.77
CA ALA A 114 -2.09 9.43 -12.96
C ALA A 114 -3.21 10.48 -12.84
N LEU A 115 -4.38 10.09 -12.33
CA LEU A 115 -5.48 11.00 -12.05
C LEU A 115 -5.09 12.10 -11.05
N LYS A 116 -4.42 11.74 -9.95
CA LYS A 116 -3.94 12.69 -8.92
C LYS A 116 -2.92 13.68 -9.48
N GLN A 117 -2.04 13.22 -10.37
CA GLN A 117 -0.99 14.04 -10.98
C GLN A 117 -1.47 14.86 -12.20
N GLY A 118 -2.71 14.63 -12.65
CA GLY A 118 -3.25 15.25 -13.86
C GLY A 118 -2.55 14.78 -15.15
N SER A 119 -1.90 13.62 -15.11
CA SER A 119 -1.22 13.00 -16.25
C SER A 119 -2.14 12.01 -16.96
N SER A 120 -1.80 11.68 -18.21
CA SER A 120 -2.54 10.66 -18.96
C SER A 120 -2.37 9.29 -18.29
N PRO A 121 -3.46 8.56 -18.04
CA PRO A 121 -3.39 7.21 -17.50
C PRO A 121 -2.64 6.27 -18.44
N ILE A 122 -1.94 5.30 -17.85
CA ILE A 122 -1.17 4.30 -18.59
C ILE A 122 -2.16 3.34 -19.26
N SER A 123 -1.89 2.96 -20.50
CA SER A 123 -2.69 1.92 -21.15
C SER A 123 -2.44 0.55 -20.49
N LYS A 124 -3.42 -0.35 -20.53
CA LYS A 124 -3.26 -1.69 -19.96
C LYS A 124 -2.13 -2.47 -20.65
N GLU A 125 -1.94 -2.25 -21.95
CA GLU A 125 -0.90 -2.88 -22.76
C GLU A 125 0.50 -2.42 -22.35
N GLU A 126 0.70 -1.12 -22.18
CA GLU A 126 1.97 -0.56 -21.69
C GLU A 126 2.27 -1.01 -20.27
N PHE A 127 1.26 -1.07 -19.42
CA PHE A 127 1.41 -1.53 -18.04
C PHE A 127 1.88 -3.00 -17.95
N VAL A 128 1.24 -3.90 -18.68
CA VAL A 128 1.63 -5.32 -18.71
C VAL A 128 3.05 -5.46 -19.25
N LYS A 129 3.38 -4.74 -20.33
CA LYS A 129 4.73 -4.73 -20.89
C LYS A 129 5.79 -4.25 -19.88
N SER A 130 5.48 -3.21 -19.10
CA SER A 130 6.37 -2.74 -18.03
C SER A 130 6.59 -3.81 -16.95
N LEU A 131 5.54 -4.53 -16.54
CA LEU A 131 5.67 -5.61 -15.55
C LEU A 131 6.52 -6.76 -16.06
N GLU A 132 6.33 -7.18 -17.31
CA GLU A 132 7.14 -8.22 -17.95
C GLU A 132 8.61 -7.82 -18.00
N GLN A 133 8.92 -6.59 -18.45
CA GLN A 133 10.29 -6.07 -18.47
C GLN A 133 10.91 -5.97 -17.07
N MET A 134 10.12 -5.61 -16.06
CA MET A 134 10.57 -5.61 -14.66
C MET A 134 10.84 -7.03 -14.14
N ALA A 135 10.12 -8.04 -14.59
CA ALA A 135 10.45 -9.44 -14.27
C ALA A 135 11.70 -9.93 -14.98
N GLU A 136 11.87 -9.63 -16.28
CA GLU A 136 13.09 -9.96 -17.02
C GLU A 136 14.34 -9.30 -16.41
N ALA A 137 14.20 -8.07 -15.90
CA ALA A 137 15.25 -7.36 -15.18
C ALA A 137 15.48 -7.88 -13.74
N GLY A 138 14.69 -8.84 -13.27
CA GLY A 138 14.79 -9.41 -11.93
C GLY A 138 14.29 -8.49 -10.80
N ILE A 139 13.59 -7.41 -11.14
CA ILE A 139 13.03 -6.44 -10.19
C ILE A 139 11.73 -6.99 -9.57
N LEU A 140 10.93 -7.68 -10.37
CA LEU A 140 9.70 -8.33 -9.93
C LEU A 140 9.77 -9.85 -10.17
N THR A 141 8.98 -10.58 -9.42
CA THR A 141 8.70 -12.00 -9.65
C THR A 141 7.20 -12.19 -9.84
N GLN A 142 6.81 -12.82 -10.95
CA GLN A 142 5.43 -13.18 -11.23
C GLN A 142 5.05 -14.45 -10.44
N ILE A 143 3.89 -14.42 -9.78
CA ILE A 143 3.33 -15.53 -9.02
C ILE A 143 1.90 -15.77 -9.49
N GLN A 144 1.60 -16.98 -9.94
CA GLN A 144 0.25 -17.39 -10.31
C GLN A 144 -0.50 -17.85 -9.07
N GLN A 145 -1.63 -17.20 -8.75
CA GLN A 145 -2.49 -17.59 -7.63
C GLN A 145 -3.91 -17.86 -8.17
N GLY A 146 -4.15 -19.11 -8.57
CA GLY A 146 -5.40 -19.50 -9.22
C GLY A 146 -5.54 -18.87 -10.61
N ASP A 147 -6.63 -18.14 -10.81
CA ASP A 147 -6.93 -17.39 -12.03
C ASP A 147 -6.31 -15.98 -12.06
N LYS A 148 -5.62 -15.58 -10.99
CA LYS A 148 -5.03 -14.24 -10.84
C LYS A 148 -3.51 -14.24 -10.90
N THR A 149 -2.99 -13.14 -11.41
CA THR A 149 -1.56 -12.85 -11.43
C THR A 149 -1.20 -11.92 -10.27
N MET A 150 -0.19 -12.30 -9.51
CA MET A 150 0.41 -11.50 -8.46
C MET A 150 1.85 -11.20 -8.81
N TRP A 151 2.32 -10.03 -8.42
CA TRP A 151 3.69 -9.58 -8.66
C TRP A 151 4.34 -9.27 -7.31
N LYS A 152 5.54 -9.83 -7.10
CA LYS A 152 6.35 -9.64 -5.89
C LYS A 152 7.58 -8.81 -6.22
N LYS A 153 7.85 -7.78 -5.41
CA LYS A 153 9.08 -6.99 -5.47
C LYS A 153 10.25 -7.78 -4.90
N ASN A 154 11.32 -7.91 -5.68
CA ASN A 154 12.58 -8.48 -5.23
C ASN A 154 13.39 -7.39 -4.51
N GLU A 155 13.94 -7.71 -3.33
CA GLU A 155 14.81 -6.80 -2.55
C GLU A 155 16.24 -6.77 -3.10
#